data_AF-A0A9D8BA42-F1
#
_entry.id   AF-A0A9D8BA42-F1
#
_cell.length_a   1.000
_cell.length_b   1.000
_cell.length_c   1.000
_cell.angle_alpha   90.00
_cell.angle_beta   90.00
_cell.angle_gamma   90.00
#
_symmetry.space_group_name_H-M   'P 1'
#
loop_
_entity.id
_entity.type
_entity.pdbx_description
1 polymer ?
#
loop_
_entity_poly.entity_id
_entity_poly.type
_entity_poly.pdbx_seq_one_letter_code
_entity_poly.pdbx_strand_id
1 'polypeptide(L)'
;SPSSGPEPTATTAPADWSADGIITEGEYAGSESRGAYAVFWRSDGQYIYVGMRAQTDGFVAVAIQPGSRMKNADIVFGFVKDGRPEVYDLFSTGAFGPHPQDTELGGTNDILEFGGSEGDGVTTIEFKRKLSTGDERDNGLSPGVNQILWSYGSDDSLTQRHTNRGYGEITLGH
;
A
#
# COMPACT_ATOMS: atom_id res chain seq x y z
N SER A 1 -49.62 18.78 17.61
CA SER A 1 -48.44 18.71 16.74
C SER A 1 -47.43 17.75 17.36
N PRO A 2 -47.05 16.64 16.72
CA PRO A 2 -45.90 15.88 17.19
C PRO A 2 -44.61 16.46 16.57
N SER A 3 -43.58 16.49 17.40
CA SER A 3 -42.23 16.98 17.14
C SER A 3 -41.44 15.93 16.34
N SER A 4 -40.88 16.31 15.19
CA SER A 4 -39.91 15.51 14.44
C SER A 4 -38.55 15.64 15.12
N GLY A 5 -38.06 14.55 15.72
CA GLY A 5 -36.65 14.42 16.12
C GLY A 5 -35.77 14.19 14.89
N PRO A 6 -34.44 14.45 14.97
CA PRO A 6 -33.55 14.22 13.85
C PRO A 6 -33.45 12.72 13.56
N GLU A 7 -33.53 12.37 12.27
CA GLU A 7 -33.29 11.03 11.75
C GLU A 7 -31.84 10.61 12.06
N PRO A 8 -31.60 9.37 12.50
CA PRO A 8 -30.23 8.88 12.66
C PRO A 8 -29.56 8.85 11.29
N THR A 9 -28.43 9.54 11.16
CA THR A 9 -27.56 9.46 9.99
C THR A 9 -27.18 7.99 9.80
N ALA A 10 -27.66 7.37 8.72
CA ALA A 10 -27.28 6.02 8.36
C ALA A 10 -25.76 6.03 8.08
N THR A 11 -24.99 5.35 8.94
CA THR A 11 -23.62 4.96 8.62
C THR A 11 -23.70 3.98 7.45
N THR A 12 -23.43 4.45 6.24
CA THR A 12 -23.33 3.61 5.05
C THR A 12 -22.27 2.55 5.30
N ALA A 13 -22.61 1.26 5.15
CA ALA A 13 -21.65 0.17 5.19
C ALA A 13 -20.57 0.42 4.11
N PRO A 14 -19.29 0.06 4.34
CA PRO A 14 -18.25 0.29 3.33
C PRO A 14 -18.62 -0.44 2.04
N ALA A 15 -18.45 0.22 0.90
CA ALA A 15 -18.57 -0.44 -0.40
C ALA A 15 -17.58 -1.62 -0.50
N ASP A 16 -17.96 -2.65 -1.25
CA ASP A 16 -17.05 -3.74 -1.60
C ASP A 16 -15.79 -3.14 -2.23
N TRP A 17 -14.61 -3.53 -1.72
CA TRP A 17 -13.35 -3.05 -2.28
C TRP A 17 -13.06 -3.76 -3.59
N SER A 18 -12.43 -3.06 -4.52
CA SER A 18 -11.73 -3.69 -5.65
C SER A 18 -10.48 -2.91 -5.98
N ALA A 19 -9.39 -3.59 -6.35
CA ALA A 19 -8.19 -2.94 -6.84
C ALA A 19 -8.40 -2.48 -8.30
N ASP A 20 -9.08 -1.36 -8.52
CA ASP A 20 -9.45 -0.87 -9.86
C ASP A 20 -8.51 0.23 -10.39
N GLY A 21 -7.54 0.64 -9.58
CA GLY A 21 -6.59 1.70 -9.87
C GLY A 21 -7.13 3.10 -9.59
N ILE A 22 -8.27 3.26 -8.91
CA ILE A 22 -8.94 4.55 -8.69
C ILE A 22 -9.26 4.74 -7.20
N ILE A 23 -8.51 5.62 -6.54
CA ILE A 23 -8.80 6.02 -5.16
C ILE A 23 -10.06 6.90 -5.09
N THR A 24 -11.14 6.38 -4.50
CA THR A 24 -12.42 7.08 -4.35
C THR A 24 -12.69 7.57 -2.93
N GLU A 25 -13.55 8.59 -2.78
CA GLU A 25 -13.91 9.13 -1.47
C GLU A 25 -14.67 8.10 -0.64
N GLY A 26 -14.24 7.89 0.61
CA GLY A 26 -14.84 6.92 1.53
C GLY A 26 -14.41 5.47 1.29
N GLU A 27 -13.58 5.21 0.28
CA GLU A 27 -13.06 3.86 0.00
C GLU A 27 -12.08 3.39 1.08
N TYR A 28 -11.25 4.31 1.57
CA TYR A 28 -10.22 4.03 2.58
C TYR A 28 -10.58 4.71 3.90
N ALA A 29 -10.27 4.03 5.01
CA ALA A 29 -10.56 4.52 6.36
C ALA A 29 -9.52 5.57 6.83
N GLY A 30 -8.30 5.49 6.31
CA GLY A 30 -7.22 6.42 6.62
C GLY A 30 -6.40 6.76 5.38
N SER A 31 -5.74 7.92 5.43
CA SER A 31 -4.76 8.32 4.43
C SER A 31 -3.70 9.24 5.03
N GLU A 32 -2.53 9.26 4.40
CA GLU A 32 -1.45 10.19 4.72
C GLU A 32 -0.79 10.67 3.41
N SER A 33 -0.41 11.94 3.36
CA SER A 33 0.29 12.54 2.22
C SER A 33 1.67 13.05 2.63
N ARG A 34 2.65 12.86 1.75
CA ARG A 34 4.07 13.21 1.90
C ARG A 34 4.57 13.84 0.59
N GLY A 35 4.28 15.13 0.42
CA GLY A 35 4.59 15.86 -0.81
C GLY A 35 3.84 15.26 -2.00
N ALA A 36 4.58 14.71 -2.97
CA ALA A 36 4.02 14.11 -4.18
C ALA A 36 3.47 12.68 -3.99
N TYR A 37 3.70 12.04 -2.83
CA TYR A 37 3.24 10.69 -2.52
C TYR A 37 2.07 10.72 -1.53
N ALA A 38 1.12 9.80 -1.68
CA ALA A 38 0.08 9.52 -0.71
C ALA A 38 -0.13 8.01 -0.56
N VAL A 39 -0.45 7.59 0.67
CA VAL A 39 -0.88 6.23 1.00
C VAL A 39 -2.26 6.28 1.62
N PHE A 40 -3.10 5.32 1.25
CA PHE A 40 -4.47 5.14 1.69
C PHE A 40 -4.60 3.73 2.23
N TRP A 41 -5.35 3.55 3.32
CA TRP A 41 -5.51 2.23 3.91
C TRP A 41 -6.89 2.01 4.52
N ARG A 42 -7.35 0.77 4.45
CA ARG A 42 -8.43 0.24 5.29
C ARG A 42 -8.13 -1.19 5.70
N SER A 43 -8.80 -1.66 6.73
CA SER A 43 -8.69 -3.03 7.23
C SER A 43 -10.07 -3.55 7.63
N ASP A 44 -10.30 -4.84 7.45
CA ASP A 44 -11.50 -5.55 7.92
C ASP A 44 -11.21 -6.50 9.09
N GLY A 45 -10.02 -6.37 9.71
CA GLY A 45 -9.55 -7.22 10.80
C GLY A 45 -8.87 -8.51 10.35
N GLN A 46 -8.96 -8.87 9.06
CA GLN A 46 -8.25 -10.02 8.47
C GLN A 46 -7.29 -9.59 7.36
N TYR A 47 -7.69 -8.61 6.55
CA TYR A 47 -6.95 -8.08 5.41
C TYR A 47 -6.67 -6.59 5.59
N ILE A 48 -5.55 -6.15 5.01
CA ILE A 48 -5.28 -4.76 4.71
C ILE A 48 -5.55 -4.53 3.21
N TYR A 49 -6.11 -3.37 2.92
CA TYR A 49 -6.31 -2.84 1.58
C TYR A 49 -5.56 -1.52 1.52
N VAL A 50 -4.68 -1.38 0.55
CA VAL A 50 -3.77 -0.24 0.46
C VAL A 50 -3.82 0.34 -0.93
N GLY A 51 -3.98 1.65 -1.00
CA GLY A 51 -3.77 2.45 -2.19
C GLY A 51 -2.51 3.30 -2.04
N MET A 52 -1.67 3.33 -3.08
CA MET A 52 -0.49 4.18 -3.17
C MET A 52 -0.64 5.06 -4.39
N ARG A 53 -0.37 6.36 -4.26
CA ARG A 53 -0.44 7.31 -5.37
C ARG A 53 0.74 8.26 -5.34
N ALA A 54 1.40 8.48 -6.47
CA ALA A 54 2.44 9.50 -6.56
C ALA A 54 2.42 10.27 -7.87
N GLN A 55 2.88 11.53 -7.86
CA GLN A 55 3.16 12.29 -9.09
C GLN A 55 4.45 11.76 -9.75
N THR A 56 4.29 10.73 -10.57
CA THR A 56 5.35 10.07 -11.34
C THR A 56 4.71 9.29 -12.50
N ASP A 57 5.52 8.92 -13.49
CA ASP A 57 5.19 7.97 -14.58
C ASP A 57 6.01 6.68 -14.36
N GLY A 58 5.99 6.17 -13.14
CA GLY A 58 6.88 5.08 -12.75
C GLY A 58 6.46 4.48 -11.41
N PHE A 59 7.38 3.77 -10.75
CA PHE A 59 6.95 3.00 -9.59
C PHE A 59 6.51 3.82 -8.37
N VAL A 60 5.63 3.20 -7.57
CA VAL A 60 5.32 3.55 -6.19
C VAL A 60 5.52 2.33 -5.29
N ALA A 61 5.98 2.55 -4.07
CA ALA A 61 6.21 1.47 -3.11
C ALA A 61 5.95 1.88 -1.66
N VAL A 62 5.53 0.90 -0.87
CA VAL A 62 5.39 0.97 0.58
C VAL A 62 6.15 -0.20 1.19
N ALA A 63 6.75 0.00 2.36
CA ALA A 63 7.40 -1.07 3.09
C ALA A 63 6.93 -1.11 4.54
N ILE A 64 6.59 -2.29 5.06
CA ILE A 64 6.02 -2.48 6.39
C ILE A 64 7.12 -2.84 7.38
N GLN A 65 7.02 -2.21 8.56
CA GLN A 65 7.89 -2.42 9.71
C GLN A 65 9.39 -2.31 9.36
N PRO A 66 9.87 -1.12 8.98
CA PRO A 66 11.29 -0.95 8.74
C PRO A 66 12.07 -1.20 10.04
N GLY A 67 13.06 -2.08 9.96
CA GLY A 67 14.14 -2.12 10.95
C GLY A 67 15.04 -0.89 10.81
N SER A 68 16.35 -1.11 10.72
CA SER A 68 17.28 -0.03 10.37
C SER A 68 17.25 0.22 8.86
N ARG A 69 16.63 1.34 8.46
CA ARG A 69 16.40 1.68 7.03
C ARG A 69 15.56 0.60 6.36
N MET A 70 16.00 0.07 5.21
CA MET A 70 15.27 -0.98 4.50
C MET A 70 15.58 -2.39 5.02
N LYS A 71 16.54 -2.58 5.94
CA LYS A 71 16.89 -3.95 6.34
C LYS A 71 15.68 -4.64 6.99
N ASN A 72 15.33 -5.82 6.48
CA ASN A 72 14.17 -6.62 6.86
C ASN A 72 12.82 -5.95 6.57
N ALA A 73 12.81 -4.99 5.65
CA ALA A 73 11.57 -4.40 5.19
C ALA A 73 10.90 -5.36 4.21
N ASP A 74 9.65 -5.66 4.53
CA ASP A 74 8.63 -6.28 3.68
C ASP A 74 8.07 -5.16 2.79
N ILE A 75 8.18 -5.30 1.48
CA ILE A 75 7.99 -4.23 0.50
C ILE A 75 6.96 -4.68 -0.53
N VAL A 76 5.91 -3.87 -0.69
CA VAL A 76 5.05 -3.94 -1.86
C VAL A 76 5.45 -2.82 -2.82
N PHE A 77 5.80 -3.21 -4.04
CA PHE A 77 6.30 -2.32 -5.08
C PHE A 77 5.47 -2.50 -6.35
N GLY A 78 5.02 -1.42 -6.97
CA GLY A 78 4.28 -1.54 -8.23
C GLY A 78 4.43 -0.36 -9.17
N PHE A 79 4.14 -0.62 -10.43
CA PHE A 79 4.12 0.34 -11.53
C PHE A 79 3.13 -0.12 -12.60
N VAL A 80 2.88 0.70 -13.63
CA VAL A 80 1.94 0.37 -14.71
C VAL A 80 2.66 0.40 -16.05
N LYS A 81 2.94 -0.78 -16.59
CA LYS A 81 3.69 -0.93 -17.83
C LYS A 81 2.77 -1.30 -18.98
N ASP A 82 2.81 -0.53 -20.06
CA ASP A 82 1.94 -0.72 -21.24
C ASP A 82 0.45 -0.83 -20.86
N GLY A 83 0.01 -0.01 -19.89
CA GLY A 83 -1.37 -0.01 -19.37
C GLY A 83 -1.72 -1.21 -18.49
N ARG A 84 -0.74 -2.01 -18.05
CA ARG A 84 -0.95 -3.16 -17.18
C ARG A 84 -0.22 -2.96 -15.85
N PRO A 85 -0.92 -3.04 -14.71
CA PRO A 85 -0.27 -2.98 -13.40
C PRO A 85 0.60 -4.21 -13.19
N GLU A 86 1.83 -3.98 -12.72
CA GLU A 86 2.72 -5.01 -12.21
C GLU A 86 3.01 -4.68 -10.74
N VAL A 87 2.71 -5.62 -9.84
CA VAL A 87 2.90 -5.45 -8.40
C VAL A 87 3.68 -6.63 -7.85
N TYR A 88 4.65 -6.32 -7.00
CA TYR A 88 5.67 -7.24 -6.54
C TYR A 88 5.74 -7.26 -5.02
N ASP A 89 5.87 -8.48 -4.50
CA ASP A 89 6.10 -8.77 -3.09
C ASP A 89 7.58 -9.04 -2.87
N LEU A 90 8.25 -8.14 -2.16
CA LEU A 90 9.71 -8.06 -2.09
C LEU A 90 10.21 -7.94 -0.65
N PHE A 91 11.38 -8.52 -0.39
CA PHE A 91 11.99 -8.45 0.93
C PHE A 91 13.40 -7.90 0.85
N SER A 92 13.66 -6.84 1.61
CA SER A 92 14.97 -6.22 1.61
C SER A 92 15.92 -6.91 2.59
N THR A 93 16.95 -7.54 2.02
CA THR A 93 17.97 -8.30 2.75
C THR A 93 19.03 -7.42 3.43
N GLY A 94 19.04 -6.12 3.17
CA GLY A 94 20.06 -5.19 3.66
C GLY A 94 19.55 -3.75 3.78
N ALA A 95 20.30 -2.91 4.48
CA ALA A 95 19.88 -1.52 4.75
C ALA A 95 19.72 -0.64 3.49
N PHE A 96 20.25 -1.12 2.36
CA PHE A 96 20.23 -0.45 1.05
C PHE A 96 19.76 -1.39 -0.07
N GLY A 97 19.13 -2.52 0.28
CA GLY A 97 18.86 -3.61 -0.66
C GLY A 97 19.97 -4.68 -0.68
N PRO A 98 19.91 -5.63 -1.62
CA PRO A 98 18.84 -5.77 -2.62
C PRO A 98 17.49 -6.15 -2.00
N HIS A 99 16.42 -6.00 -2.78
CA HIS A 99 15.05 -6.42 -2.44
C HIS A 99 14.52 -7.37 -3.54
N PRO A 100 15.02 -8.62 -3.60
CA PRO A 100 14.47 -9.63 -4.50
C PRO A 100 13.03 -10.00 -4.11
N GLN A 101 12.33 -10.71 -4.99
CA GLN A 101 11.01 -11.23 -4.67
C GLN A 101 11.09 -12.25 -3.52
N ASP A 102 10.05 -12.31 -2.71
CA ASP A 102 10.01 -13.18 -1.53
C ASP A 102 10.15 -14.65 -1.90
N THR A 103 9.54 -15.05 -3.02
CA THR A 103 9.67 -16.39 -3.61
C THR A 103 11.10 -16.78 -3.97
N GLU A 104 11.99 -15.83 -4.30
CA GLU A 104 13.41 -16.09 -4.55
C GLU A 104 14.19 -16.36 -3.25
N LEU A 105 13.63 -15.94 -2.11
CA LEU A 105 14.19 -16.12 -0.77
C LEU A 105 13.51 -17.25 0.02
N GLY A 106 12.66 -18.04 -0.64
CA GLY A 106 11.92 -19.15 -0.05
C GLY A 106 10.63 -18.77 0.68
N GLY A 107 10.17 -17.53 0.53
CA GLY A 107 8.84 -17.07 0.94
C GLY A 107 7.78 -17.33 -0.13
N THR A 108 6.64 -16.68 0.01
CA THR A 108 5.49 -16.71 -0.88
C THR A 108 5.24 -15.35 -1.52
N ASN A 109 4.24 -15.26 -2.39
CA ASN A 109 3.69 -13.97 -2.79
C ASN A 109 2.32 -13.87 -2.12
N ASP A 110 2.18 -12.93 -1.21
CA ASP A 110 1.03 -12.78 -0.33
C ASP A 110 0.09 -11.64 -0.74
N ILE A 111 0.34 -11.05 -1.90
CA ILE A 111 -0.58 -10.13 -2.58
C ILE A 111 -1.73 -10.94 -3.20
N LEU A 112 -2.94 -10.72 -2.69
CA LEU A 112 -4.14 -11.49 -3.04
C LEU A 112 -4.95 -10.87 -4.18
N GLU A 113 -4.90 -9.54 -4.28
CA GLU A 113 -5.59 -8.76 -5.28
C GLU A 113 -4.78 -7.49 -5.50
N PHE A 114 -4.63 -7.05 -6.73
CA PHE A 114 -3.93 -5.80 -7.06
C PHE A 114 -4.46 -5.18 -8.34
N GLY A 115 -4.22 -3.89 -8.48
CA GLY A 115 -4.63 -3.08 -9.61
C GLY A 115 -3.81 -1.80 -9.67
N GLY A 116 -4.01 -1.05 -10.75
CA GLY A 116 -3.29 0.20 -10.92
C GLY A 116 -3.65 0.94 -12.18
N SER A 117 -3.40 2.24 -12.15
CA SER A 117 -3.58 3.15 -13.26
C SER A 117 -2.40 4.10 -13.34
N GLU A 118 -2.07 4.52 -14.56
CA GLU A 118 -1.09 5.57 -14.80
C GLU A 118 -1.59 6.50 -15.89
N GLY A 119 -1.50 7.79 -15.63
CA GLY A 119 -1.92 8.83 -16.55
C GLY A 119 -1.71 10.21 -15.95
N ASP A 120 -1.54 11.22 -16.82
CA ASP A 120 -1.38 12.62 -16.43
C ASP A 120 -0.24 12.86 -15.40
N GLY A 121 0.86 12.10 -15.48
CA GLY A 121 1.99 12.22 -14.56
C GLY A 121 1.72 11.65 -13.17
N VAL A 122 0.76 10.73 -13.04
CA VAL A 122 0.38 10.11 -11.77
C VAL A 122 0.25 8.60 -11.93
N THR A 123 0.96 7.86 -11.08
CA THR A 123 0.81 6.40 -10.93
C THR A 123 0.02 6.11 -9.64
N THR A 124 -0.97 5.23 -9.76
CA THR A 124 -1.74 4.67 -8.65
C THR A 124 -1.60 3.15 -8.67
N ILE A 125 -1.29 2.56 -7.51
CA ILE A 125 -1.24 1.11 -7.31
C ILE A 125 -2.08 0.76 -6.09
N GLU A 126 -2.87 -0.28 -6.20
CA GLU A 126 -3.72 -0.78 -5.14
C GLU A 126 -3.45 -2.27 -4.90
N PHE A 127 -3.52 -2.70 -3.65
CA PHE A 127 -3.37 -4.11 -3.31
C PHE A 127 -4.11 -4.52 -2.04
N LYS A 128 -4.38 -5.82 -1.94
CA LYS A 128 -4.94 -6.50 -0.77
C LYS A 128 -3.99 -7.60 -0.32
N ARG A 129 -3.74 -7.67 0.99
CA ARG A 129 -3.04 -8.81 1.62
C ARG A 129 -3.58 -9.11 3.00
N LYS A 130 -3.23 -10.26 3.57
CA LYS A 130 -3.56 -10.56 4.99
C LYS A 130 -2.79 -9.65 5.94
N LEU A 131 -3.38 -9.32 7.08
CA LEU A 131 -2.65 -8.63 8.16
C LEU A 131 -1.51 -9.49 8.73
N SER A 132 -1.70 -10.82 8.74
CA SER A 132 -0.69 -11.81 9.09
C SER A 132 -0.72 -12.91 8.04
N THR A 133 0.36 -13.05 7.28
CA THR A 133 0.47 -13.99 6.16
C THR A 133 0.97 -15.35 6.63
N GLY A 134 1.90 -15.34 7.59
CA GLY A 134 2.60 -16.53 8.08
C GLY A 134 3.90 -16.81 7.31
N ASP A 135 4.28 -15.95 6.36
CA ASP A 135 5.58 -15.97 5.70
C ASP A 135 6.65 -15.35 6.62
N GLU A 136 7.86 -15.92 6.61
CA GLU A 136 9.03 -15.41 7.31
C GLU A 136 9.59 -14.11 6.68
N ARG A 137 9.16 -13.78 5.46
CA ARG A 137 9.55 -12.56 4.74
C ARG A 137 8.60 -11.40 4.93
N ASP A 138 7.41 -11.67 5.44
CA ASP A 138 6.40 -10.65 5.73
C ASP A 138 6.47 -10.12 7.16
N ASN A 139 6.10 -8.85 7.31
CA ASN A 139 5.88 -8.23 8.60
C ASN A 139 4.38 -8.10 8.88
N GLY A 140 3.94 -8.62 10.03
CA GLY A 140 2.56 -8.53 10.46
C GLY A 140 2.13 -7.09 10.76
N LEU A 141 0.87 -6.77 10.43
CA LEU A 141 0.22 -5.51 10.78
C LEU A 141 -0.73 -5.73 11.96
N SER A 142 -0.71 -4.83 12.94
CA SER A 142 -1.54 -4.92 14.15
C SER A 142 -2.46 -3.70 14.31
N PRO A 143 -3.58 -3.81 15.06
CA PRO A 143 -4.36 -2.65 15.48
C PRO A 143 -3.48 -1.58 16.12
N GLY A 144 -3.72 -0.31 15.79
CA GLY A 144 -2.91 0.83 16.20
C GLY A 144 -1.89 1.27 15.15
N VAL A 145 -0.83 1.94 15.60
CA VAL A 145 0.19 2.58 14.73
C VAL A 145 1.18 1.53 14.21
N ASN A 146 1.37 1.48 12.90
CA ASN A 146 2.35 0.64 12.21
C ASN A 146 3.31 1.55 11.42
N GLN A 147 4.61 1.35 11.60
CA GLN A 147 5.65 2.11 10.90
C GLN A 147 5.79 1.63 9.46
N ILE A 148 5.97 2.57 8.53
CA ILE A 148 6.21 2.27 7.12
C ILE A 148 7.38 3.08 6.55
N LEU A 149 7.95 2.57 5.45
CA LEU A 149 8.65 3.38 4.47
C LEU A 149 7.74 3.62 3.28
N TRP A 150 7.96 4.72 2.59
CA TRP A 150 7.35 5.00 1.29
C TRP A 150 8.42 5.45 0.32
N SER A 151 8.20 5.18 -0.97
CA SER A 151 9.05 5.71 -2.04
C SER A 151 8.33 5.73 -3.39
N TYR A 152 8.89 6.49 -4.33
CA TYR A 152 8.50 6.44 -5.73
C TYR A 152 9.71 6.73 -6.63
N GLY A 153 9.63 6.28 -7.88
CA GLY A 153 10.65 6.41 -8.91
C GLY A 153 10.05 6.77 -10.25
N SER A 154 10.89 7.20 -11.20
CA SER A 154 10.46 7.73 -12.50
C SER A 154 10.56 6.71 -13.64
N ASP A 155 10.63 5.41 -13.32
CA ASP A 155 10.80 4.34 -14.30
C ASP A 155 10.09 3.06 -13.81
N ASP A 156 9.62 2.27 -14.77
CA ASP A 156 8.94 0.98 -14.59
C ASP A 156 9.97 -0.15 -14.40
N SER A 157 10.78 -0.02 -13.35
CA SER A 157 11.91 -0.90 -13.12
C SER A 157 12.15 -1.17 -11.64
N LEU A 158 12.20 -2.45 -11.30
CA LEU A 158 12.58 -2.95 -9.97
C LEU A 158 14.00 -2.57 -9.55
N THR A 159 14.84 -2.14 -10.50
CA THR A 159 16.25 -1.80 -10.21
C THR A 159 16.51 -0.29 -10.14
N GLN A 160 15.49 0.52 -10.45
CA GLN A 160 15.62 1.97 -10.38
C GLN A 160 15.75 2.42 -8.93
N ARG A 161 16.69 3.33 -8.68
CA ARG A 161 16.81 3.97 -7.38
C ARG A 161 15.72 5.02 -7.26
N HIS A 162 14.88 4.91 -6.23
CA HIS A 162 13.84 5.88 -5.88
C HIS A 162 14.25 7.35 -6.10
N THR A 163 13.36 8.14 -6.69
CA THR A 163 13.53 9.58 -6.81
C THR A 163 13.32 10.25 -5.46
N ASN A 164 12.34 9.78 -4.70
CA ASN A 164 12.07 10.25 -3.35
C ASN A 164 11.62 9.11 -2.43
N ARG A 165 11.79 9.30 -1.12
CA ARG A 165 11.46 8.31 -0.09
C ARG A 165 11.30 8.96 1.27
N GLY A 166 10.70 8.24 2.20
CA GLY A 166 10.71 8.65 3.60
C GLY A 166 10.16 7.59 4.53
N TYR A 167 9.99 8.02 5.79
CA TYR A 167 9.29 7.29 6.83
C TYR A 167 7.85 7.81 6.94
N GLY A 168 6.95 6.95 7.39
CA GLY A 168 5.56 7.28 7.64
C GLY A 168 4.90 6.26 8.57
N GLU A 169 3.61 6.46 8.81
CA GLU A 169 2.83 5.60 9.68
C GLU A 169 1.46 5.34 9.06
N ILE A 170 0.94 4.14 9.26
CA ILE A 170 -0.47 3.84 9.03
C ILE A 170 -1.10 3.41 10.36
N THR A 171 -2.35 3.82 10.60
CA THR A 171 -3.06 3.49 11.85
C THR A 171 -4.25 2.60 11.55
N LEU A 172 -4.21 1.36 12.03
CA LEU A 172 -5.31 0.42 11.88
C LEU A 172 -6.28 0.55 13.05
N GLY A 173 -7.58 0.51 12.74
CA GLY A 173 -8.65 0.51 13.74
C GLY A 173 -8.61 -0.72 14.64
N HIS A 174 -9.34 -0.63 15.76
CA HIS A 174 -9.61 -1.75 16.67
C HIS A 174 -10.80 -2.57 16.20
#